data_AF-A0A0N4YYT3-F1
#
_entry.id   AF-A0A0N4YYT3-F1
#
_cell.length_a   1.000
_cell.length_b   1.000
_cell.length_c   1.000
_cell.angle_alpha   90.00
_cell.angle_beta   90.00
_cell.angle_gamma   90.00
#
_symmetry.space_group_name_H-M   'P 1'
#
loop_
_entity.id
_entity.type
_entity.pdbx_description
1 polymer ?
#
loop_
_entity_poly.entity_id
_entity_poly.type
_entity_poly.pdbx_seq_one_letter_code
_entity_poly.pdbx_strand_id
1 'polypeptide(L)'
;MKGASLYVRPTLIGTEPSLGVSYSNKAKLFVITGPVGSYFSGAFSAIKLLADAKYVRAAKGGVGAYKMGCNYAPTLEIAREAEGMGCNQVLWLSGPEHFITELNSSSLDVGEGSGEILNYK
;
A
#
# COMPACT_ATOMS: atom_id res chain seq x y z
N MET A 1 -28.17 5.36 0.22
CA MET A 1 -26.74 5.63 -0.03
C MET A 1 -26.32 4.84 -1.26
N LYS A 2 -26.20 5.47 -2.43
CA LYS A 2 -25.78 4.77 -3.66
C LYS A 2 -24.24 4.81 -3.72
N GLY A 3 -23.58 3.67 -3.93
CA GLY A 3 -22.11 3.60 -3.99
C GLY A 3 -21.38 3.46 -2.64
N ALA A 4 -22.10 3.24 -1.53
CA ALA A 4 -21.50 2.89 -0.25
C ALA A 4 -21.23 1.38 -0.15
N SER A 5 -20.26 0.99 0.67
CA SER A 5 -19.90 -0.41 0.93
C SER A 5 -19.62 -0.65 2.42
N LEU A 6 -19.59 -1.91 2.84
CA LEU A 6 -19.09 -2.31 4.15
C LEU A 6 -17.63 -2.73 4.02
N TYR A 7 -16.74 -2.01 4.69
CA TYR A 7 -15.35 -2.43 4.78
C TYR A 7 -15.20 -3.54 5.80
N VAL A 8 -14.51 -4.61 5.41
CA VAL A 8 -14.23 -5.77 6.27
C VAL A 8 -12.72 -5.87 6.44
N ARG A 9 -12.26 -5.90 7.69
CA ARG A 9 -10.84 -5.96 8.07
C ARG A 9 -10.54 -7.22 8.89
N PRO A 10 -10.34 -8.39 8.25
CA PRO A 10 -9.79 -9.55 8.91
C PRO A 10 -8.35 -9.25 9.35
N THR A 11 -8.01 -9.62 10.58
CA THR A 11 -6.69 -9.37 11.17
C THR A 11 -6.24 -10.57 11.97
N LEU A 12 -5.00 -11.01 11.73
CA LEU A 12 -4.33 -12.08 12.47
C LEU A 12 -3.08 -11.52 13.16
N ILE A 13 -2.95 -11.76 14.46
CA ILE A 13 -1.76 -11.38 15.24
C ILE A 13 -1.26 -12.55 16.09
N GLY A 14 0.06 -12.67 16.25
CA GLY A 14 0.66 -13.52 17.28
C GLY A 14 0.48 -12.90 18.66
N THR A 15 0.18 -13.72 19.68
CA THR A 15 -0.11 -13.26 21.04
C THR A 15 0.65 -14.07 22.10
N GLU A 16 1.84 -14.55 21.76
CA GLU A 16 2.73 -15.24 22.71
C GLU A 16 3.08 -14.30 23.88
N PRO A 17 2.89 -14.71 25.15
CA PRO A 17 3.31 -13.93 26.31
C PRO A 17 4.82 -14.09 26.56
N SER A 18 5.63 -13.84 25.53
CA SER A 18 7.08 -13.94 25.57
C SER A 18 7.71 -12.75 24.86
N LEU A 19 8.86 -12.30 25.35
CA LEU A 19 9.68 -11.27 24.71
C LEU A 19 10.66 -11.86 23.67
N GLY A 20 10.80 -13.19 23.62
CA GLY A 20 11.67 -13.86 22.67
C GLY A 20 11.17 -13.73 21.23
N VAL A 21 12.10 -13.53 20.29
CA VAL A 21 11.79 -13.52 18.86
C VAL A 21 11.78 -14.95 18.33
N SER A 22 10.59 -15.55 18.31
CA SER A 22 10.36 -16.91 17.80
C SER A 22 9.00 -17.00 17.13
N TYR A 23 8.69 -18.16 16.53
CA TYR A 23 7.33 -18.47 16.13
C TYR A 23 6.39 -18.41 17.34
N SER A 24 5.21 -17.85 17.14
CA SER A 24 4.16 -17.74 18.15
C SER A 24 3.29 -18.99 18.13
N ASN A 25 3.11 -19.65 19.28
CA ASN A 25 2.18 -20.78 19.43
C ASN A 25 0.76 -20.32 19.79
N LYS A 26 0.58 -19.04 20.08
CA LYS A 26 -0.73 -18.40 20.32
C LYS A 26 -0.99 -17.34 19.27
N ALA A 27 -2.21 -17.28 18.77
CA ALA A 27 -2.62 -16.24 17.85
C ALA A 27 -4.06 -15.80 18.12
N LYS A 28 -4.39 -14.60 17.65
CA LYS A 28 -5.75 -14.07 17.66
C LYS A 28 -6.16 -13.67 16.25
N LEU A 29 -7.23 -14.28 15.76
CA LEU A 29 -7.94 -13.86 14.57
C LEU A 29 -9.17 -13.05 14.98
N PHE A 30 -9.36 -11.89 14.39
CA PHE A 30 -10.54 -11.06 14.61
C PHE A 30 -10.92 -10.29 13.35
N VAL A 31 -12.16 -9.80 13.30
CA VAL A 31 -12.67 -9.01 12.18
C VAL A 31 -13.27 -7.72 12.71
N ILE A 32 -12.87 -6.59 12.13
CA ILE A 32 -13.50 -5.30 12.35
C ILE A 32 -14.23 -4.91 11.07
N THR A 33 -15.42 -4.31 11.19
CA THR A 33 -16.17 -3.80 10.05
C THR A 33 -16.54 -2.33 10.24
N GLY A 34 -16.75 -1.61 9.14
CA GLY A 34 -17.20 -0.22 9.17
C GLY A 34 -17.79 0.24 7.83
N PRO A 35 -18.82 1.10 7.84
CA PRO A 35 -19.40 1.63 6.61
C PRO A 35 -18.40 2.57 5.90
N VAL A 36 -18.32 2.50 4.57
CA VAL A 36 -17.47 3.35 3.74
C VAL A 36 -18.29 3.96 2.61
N GLY A 37 -18.09 5.26 2.37
CA GLY A 37 -18.73 6.01 1.29
C GLY A 37 -18.17 5.68 -0.10
N SER A 38 -18.61 6.42 -1.12
CA SER A 38 -18.03 6.30 -2.45
C SER A 38 -16.58 6.79 -2.45
N TYR A 39 -15.68 6.02 -3.04
CA TYR A 39 -14.26 6.40 -3.20
C TYR A 39 -14.09 7.51 -4.25
N PHE A 40 -14.94 7.53 -5.27
CA PHE A 40 -14.99 8.53 -6.32
C PHE A 40 -16.34 9.25 -6.26
N SER A 41 -16.39 10.37 -5.56
CA SER A 41 -17.55 11.27 -5.54
C SER A 41 -17.27 12.49 -6.42
N GLY A 42 -17.13 12.29 -7.73
CA GLY A 42 -16.86 13.39 -8.68
C GLY A 42 -16.23 12.95 -10.00
N ALA A 43 -15.76 13.93 -10.78
CA ALA A 43 -14.98 13.70 -11.99
C ALA A 43 -13.55 13.21 -11.64
N PHE A 44 -13.02 12.29 -12.44
CA PHE A 44 -11.64 11.82 -12.31
C PHE A 44 -10.67 13.00 -12.41
N SER A 45 -9.90 13.24 -11.34
CA SER A 45 -8.86 14.27 -11.31
C SER A 45 -7.51 13.56 -11.35
N ALA A 46 -6.61 14.05 -12.22
CA ALA A 46 -5.24 13.56 -12.25
C ALA A 46 -4.57 13.80 -10.88
N ILE A 47 -3.78 12.84 -10.43
CA ILE A 47 -3.01 12.93 -9.19
C ILE A 47 -1.54 13.19 -9.49
N LYS A 48 -0.87 13.90 -8.58
CA LYS A 48 0.59 14.07 -8.60
C LYS A 48 1.25 13.00 -7.74
N LEU A 49 2.35 12.44 -8.23
CA LEU A 49 3.08 11.36 -7.58
C LEU A 49 4.48 11.82 -7.17
N LEU A 50 4.91 11.46 -5.96
CA LEU A 50 6.31 11.56 -5.56
C LEU A 50 7.02 10.27 -5.98
N ALA A 51 7.96 10.38 -6.91
CA ALA A 51 8.80 9.28 -7.38
C ALA A 51 10.25 9.55 -6.95
N ASP A 52 10.61 9.10 -5.76
CA ASP A 52 11.94 9.35 -5.17
C ASP A 52 12.64 8.01 -4.85
N ALA A 53 13.70 7.73 -5.61
CA ALA A 53 14.45 6.48 -5.52
C ALA A 53 15.24 6.32 -4.20
N LYS A 54 15.34 7.36 -3.37
CA LYS A 54 15.93 7.24 -2.02
C LYS A 54 15.07 6.36 -1.10
N TYR A 55 13.80 6.16 -1.43
CA TYR A 55 12.87 5.35 -0.67
C TYR A 55 12.54 4.05 -1.39
N VAL A 56 12.69 2.93 -0.67
CA VAL A 56 12.36 1.60 -1.16
C VAL A 56 11.27 1.01 -0.29
N ARG A 57 10.17 0.58 -0.91
CA ARG A 57 9.03 -0.01 -0.18
C ARG A 57 9.32 -1.42 0.33
N ALA A 58 9.95 -2.21 -0.54
CA ALA A 58 10.22 -3.61 -0.33
C ALA A 58 11.43 -4.03 -1.19
N ALA A 59 12.15 -5.04 -0.73
CA ALA A 59 13.31 -5.60 -1.43
C ALA A 59 13.10 -7.08 -1.75
N LYS A 60 13.85 -7.58 -2.75
CA LYS A 60 13.87 -9.01 -3.10
C LYS A 60 14.25 -9.87 -1.89
N GLY A 61 13.47 -10.92 -1.65
CA GLY A 61 13.63 -11.78 -0.46
C GLY A 61 13.03 -11.20 0.82
N GLY A 62 12.55 -9.95 0.78
CA GLY A 62 11.77 -9.36 1.85
C GLY A 62 10.30 -9.79 1.82
N VAL A 63 9.46 -9.02 2.49
CA VAL A 63 8.07 -9.40 2.77
C VAL A 63 7.02 -8.52 2.08
N GLY A 64 7.44 -7.75 1.08
CA GLY A 64 6.57 -6.81 0.36
C GLY A 64 5.37 -7.46 -0.33
N ALA A 65 5.51 -8.72 -0.74
CA ALA A 65 4.43 -9.49 -1.36
C ALA A 65 3.29 -9.89 -0.40
N TYR A 66 3.48 -9.70 0.92
CA TYR A 66 2.49 -10.06 1.93
C TYR A 66 1.87 -8.82 2.57
N LYS A 67 0.59 -8.89 2.94
CA LYS A 67 -0.14 -7.77 3.57
C LYS A 67 0.15 -7.67 5.07
N MET A 68 1.42 -7.49 5.42
CA MET A 68 1.90 -7.38 6.79
C MET A 68 1.98 -5.93 7.25
N GLY A 69 1.62 -5.68 8.52
CA GLY A 69 1.59 -4.31 9.08
C GLY A 69 2.95 -3.58 9.00
N CYS A 70 4.05 -4.31 9.10
CA CYS A 70 5.41 -3.76 8.99
C CYS A 70 5.69 -3.09 7.63
N ASN A 71 4.97 -3.46 6.57
CA ASN A 71 5.13 -2.87 5.24
C ASN A 71 4.44 -1.49 5.11
N TYR A 72 3.61 -1.08 6.08
CA TYR A 72 2.82 0.15 6.02
C TYR A 72 3.30 1.23 6.99
N ALA A 73 3.75 0.86 8.19
CA ALA A 73 4.19 1.86 9.17
C ALA A 73 5.30 2.80 8.64
N PRO A 74 6.34 2.31 7.93
CA PRO A 74 7.39 3.18 7.38
C PRO A 74 6.90 4.12 6.28
N THR A 75 5.78 3.83 5.61
CA THR A 75 5.31 4.63 4.48
C THR A 75 4.62 5.92 4.90
N LEU A 76 4.22 6.04 6.17
CA LEU A 76 3.46 7.20 6.67
C LEU A 76 4.27 8.49 6.62
N GLU A 77 5.54 8.44 7.01
CA GLU A 77 6.42 9.60 6.98
C GLU A 77 6.70 10.07 5.55
N ILE A 78 6.91 9.12 4.64
CA ILE A 78 7.16 9.40 3.22
C ILE A 78 5.90 9.97 2.55
N ALA A 79 4.72 9.50 2.94
CA ALA A 79 3.45 10.08 2.49
C ALA A 79 3.29 11.54 2.96
N ARG A 80 3.71 11.84 4.20
CA ARG A 80 3.71 13.21 4.73
C ARG A 80 4.69 14.12 3.97
N GLU A 81 5.87 13.63 3.62
CA GLU A 81 6.81 14.36 2.77
C GLU A 81 6.21 14.64 1.38
N ALA A 82 5.61 13.62 0.76
CA ALA A 82 4.94 13.77 -0.54
C ALA A 82 3.84 14.85 -0.48
N GLU A 83 3.02 14.83 0.57
CA GLU A 83 1.99 15.86 0.79
C GLU A 83 2.61 17.26 0.93
N GLY A 84 3.72 17.39 1.67
CA GLY A 84 4.46 18.65 1.80
C GLY A 84 5.02 19.18 0.47
N MET A 85 5.20 18.31 -0.53
CA MET A 85 5.62 18.66 -1.89
C MET A 85 4.44 18.87 -2.86
N GLY A 86 3.20 18.78 -2.37
CA GLY A 86 2.00 18.89 -3.20
C GLY A 86 1.73 17.65 -4.07
N CYS A 87 2.33 16.51 -3.72
CA CYS A 87 2.01 15.20 -4.29
C CYS A 87 0.87 14.55 -3.49
N ASN A 88 0.03 13.78 -4.18
CA ASN A 88 -1.10 13.08 -3.56
C ASN A 88 -0.71 11.67 -3.07
N GLN A 89 0.26 11.04 -3.72
CA GLN A 89 0.72 9.69 -3.41
C GLN A 89 2.20 9.51 -3.71
N VAL A 90 2.76 8.41 -3.21
CA VAL A 90 4.14 7.97 -3.48
C VAL A 90 4.09 6.89 -4.56
N LEU A 91 4.92 7.03 -5.59
CA LEU A 91 5.21 6.01 -6.58
C LEU A 91 6.48 5.27 -6.16
N TRP A 92 6.35 3.98 -5.87
CA TRP A 92 7.47 3.20 -5.37
C TRP A 92 8.36 2.70 -6.51
N LEU A 93 9.66 2.94 -6.38
CA LEU A 93 10.68 2.56 -7.34
C LEU A 93 11.57 1.44 -6.77
N SER A 94 12.11 0.60 -7.63
CA SER A 94 12.97 -0.52 -7.24
C SER A 94 14.18 -0.67 -8.17
N GLY A 95 15.32 -1.03 -7.58
CA GLY A 95 16.56 -1.27 -8.31
C GLY A 95 17.24 0.00 -8.84
N PRO A 96 18.48 -0.13 -9.36
CA PRO A 96 19.22 1.00 -9.93
C PRO A 96 18.59 1.54 -11.22
N GLU A 97 17.75 0.76 -11.90
CA GLU A 97 17.00 1.16 -13.08
C GLU A 97 15.71 1.92 -12.74
N HIS A 98 15.38 2.07 -11.45
CA HIS A 98 14.18 2.74 -10.96
C HIS A 98 12.88 2.16 -11.55
N PHE A 99 12.77 0.83 -11.57
CA PHE A 99 11.56 0.16 -12.03
C PHE A 99 10.35 0.58 -11.20
N ILE A 100 9.26 0.92 -11.89
CA ILE A 100 8.00 1.25 -11.25
C ILE A 100 7.39 -0.02 -10.65
N THR A 101 6.95 0.06 -9.39
CA THR A 101 6.36 -1.09 -8.69
C THR A 101 4.89 -0.87 -8.36
N GLU A 102 4.55 0.06 -7.47
CA GLU A 102 3.18 0.21 -6.99
C GLU A 102 2.83 1.63 -6.50
N LEU A 103 1.54 1.86 -6.31
CA LEU A 103 0.97 3.04 -5.65
C LEU A 103 0.43 2.62 -4.27
N ASN A 104 1.28 2.62 -3.24
CA ASN A 104 0.94 2.28 -1.86
C ASN A 104 0.07 1.02 -1.65
N SER A 105 -1.26 1.15 -1.67
CA SER A 105 -2.20 0.05 -1.43
C SER A 105 -2.92 -0.43 -2.69
N SER A 106 -2.55 0.10 -3.84
CA SER A 106 -3.20 -0.15 -5.13
C SER A 106 -2.18 -0.69 -6.12
N SER A 107 -2.62 -1.67 -6.93
CA SER A 107 -1.90 -2.05 -8.14
C SER A 107 -1.87 -0.89 -9.13
N LEU A 108 -0.79 -0.76 -9.89
CA LEU A 108 -0.65 0.23 -10.96
C LEU A 108 -0.80 -0.45 -12.31
N ASP A 109 -1.69 0.10 -13.14
CA ASP A 109 -1.77 -0.21 -14.57
C ASP A 109 -1.15 0.96 -15.34
N VAL A 110 -0.13 0.69 -16.16
CA VAL A 110 0.49 1.71 -17.03
C VAL A 110 -0.03 1.51 -18.44
N GLY A 111 -0.72 2.53 -18.97
CA GLY A 111 -1.15 2.59 -20.36
C GLY A 111 -0.22 3.48 -21.19
N GLU A 112 0.35 2.96 -22.28
CA GLU A 112 0.83 3.83 -23.35
C GLU A 112 -0.35 4.33 -24.19
N GLY A 113 -0.19 5.48 -24.87
CA GLY A 113 -1.27 6.14 -25.65
C GLY A 113 -1.91 5.29 -26.77
N SER A 114 -1.46 4.05 -26.96
CA SER A 114 -2.01 2.99 -27.81
C SER A 114 -3.08 2.11 -27.15
N GLY A 115 -3.30 2.22 -25.83
CA GLY A 115 -4.26 1.39 -25.08
C GLY A 115 -3.69 0.07 -24.55
N GLU A 116 -2.37 -0.11 -24.58
CA GLU A 116 -1.69 -1.30 -24.06
C GLU A 116 -1.41 -1.17 -22.56
N ILE A 117 -1.91 -2.11 -21.75
CA ILE A 117 -1.75 -2.11 -20.29
C ILE A 117 -0.57 -3.00 -19.90
N LEU A 118 0.49 -2.39 -19.37
CA LEU A 118 1.65 -3.11 -18.83
C LEU A 118 1.45 -3.37 -17.33
N ASN A 119 1.40 -4.65 -16.95
CA ASN A 119 1.37 -5.09 -15.57
C ASN A 119 2.80 -5.46 -15.12
N TYR A 120 3.42 -4.61 -14.31
CA TYR A 120 4.69 -4.94 -13.65
C TYR A 120 4.38 -5.63 -12.31
N LYS A 121 4.84 -6.88 -12.15
CA LYS A 121 4.82 -7.62 -10.88
C LYS A 121 6.23 -7.87 -10.39
#